data_AF-A0A4Y8JJV0-F1
#
_entry.id   AF-A0A4Y8JJV0-F1
#
_cell.length_a   1.000
_cell.length_b   1.000
_cell.length_c   1.000
_cell.angle_alpha   90.00
_cell.angle_beta   90.00
_cell.angle_gamma   90.00
#
_symmetry.space_group_name_H-M   'P 1'
#
loop_
_entity.id
_entity.type
_entity.pdbx_description
1 polymer ?
#
loop_
_entity_poly.entity_id
_entity_poly.type
_entity_poly.pdbx_seq_one_letter_code
_entity_poly.pdbx_strand_id
1 'polypeptide(L)'
;MTNLADDLRQAADAVALLGSSSADLAALPDAEALAGQKRIARARRLLDTYAALMAATIARRSRPELGHSGLAAQQGFLSPEALIQNWTGSSKGDAYKLVAVGTMMADTEAADKLVEEALSTLSTPDADADADADAVDVAAFAAKVPWQAPIARAVTAGTLSVDAAEAIRAGLGQIDAAV
;
A
#
# COMPACT_ATOMS: atom_id res chain seq x y z
N MET A 1 9.75 -17.20 4.80
CA MET A 1 8.77 -16.12 4.63
C MET A 1 9.30 -15.23 3.53
N THR A 2 8.62 -15.17 2.39
CA THR A 2 9.00 -14.32 1.25
C THR A 2 8.55 -12.90 1.57
N ASN A 3 9.43 -11.90 1.46
CA ASN A 3 9.04 -10.50 1.63
C ASN A 3 8.58 -9.91 0.27
N LEU A 4 8.03 -8.69 0.29
CA LEU A 4 7.52 -8.02 -0.91
C LEU A 4 8.55 -7.93 -2.06
N ALA A 5 9.82 -7.75 -1.74
CA ALA A 5 10.88 -7.66 -2.74
C ALA A 5 11.16 -9.01 -3.40
N ASP A 6 11.19 -10.08 -2.61
CA ASP A 6 11.39 -11.44 -3.10
C ASP A 6 10.18 -11.89 -3.95
N ASP A 7 8.96 -11.54 -3.53
CA ASP A 7 7.74 -11.78 -4.31
C ASP A 7 7.75 -11.04 -5.65
N LEU A 8 8.21 -9.78 -5.67
CA LEU A 8 8.32 -8.99 -6.90
C LEU A 8 9.33 -9.60 -7.88
N ARG A 9 10.51 -10.01 -7.39
CA ARG A 9 11.52 -10.68 -8.23
C ARG A 9 10.96 -11.97 -8.83
N GLN A 10 10.35 -12.82 -8.00
CA GLN A 10 9.75 -14.07 -8.47
C GLN A 10 8.64 -13.83 -9.51
N ALA A 11 7.80 -12.82 -9.30
CA ALA A 11 6.74 -12.47 -10.24
C ALA A 11 7.30 -11.93 -11.56
N ALA A 12 8.35 -11.11 -11.51
CA ALA A 12 9.03 -10.60 -12.70
C ALA A 12 9.68 -11.73 -13.51
N ASP A 13 10.39 -12.65 -12.84
CA ASP A 13 10.98 -13.83 -13.47
C ASP A 13 9.92 -14.71 -14.13
N ALA A 14 8.79 -14.95 -13.44
CA ALA A 14 7.68 -15.73 -13.98
C ALA A 14 7.03 -15.06 -15.20
N VAL A 15 7.02 -13.73 -15.29
CA VAL A 15 6.55 -12.99 -16.47
C VAL A 15 7.56 -13.05 -17.61
N ALA A 16 8.85 -12.90 -17.31
CA ALA A 16 9.92 -12.98 -18.31
C ALA A 16 9.97 -14.36 -19.01
N LEU A 17 9.63 -15.44 -18.29
CA LEU A 17 9.54 -16.79 -18.83
C LEU A 17 8.40 -17.01 -19.84
N LEU A 18 7.46 -16.06 -19.98
CA LEU A 18 6.39 -16.15 -20.99
C LEU A 18 6.89 -15.90 -22.42
N GLY A 19 8.08 -15.31 -22.58
CA GLY A 19 8.67 -14.94 -23.85
C GLY A 19 8.88 -13.44 -24.00
N SER A 20 9.42 -13.02 -25.14
CA SER A 20 9.85 -11.64 -25.40
C SER A 20 9.18 -11.00 -26.62
N SER A 21 8.32 -11.75 -27.30
CA SER A 21 7.63 -11.31 -28.51
C SER A 21 6.15 -11.72 -28.53
N SER A 22 5.37 -11.04 -29.38
CA SER A 22 3.98 -11.41 -29.64
C SER A 22 3.86 -12.85 -30.18
N ALA A 23 4.83 -13.31 -30.96
CA ALA A 23 4.86 -14.67 -31.49
C ALA A 23 5.05 -15.73 -30.39
N ASP A 24 5.92 -15.46 -29.41
CA ASP A 24 6.11 -16.37 -28.25
C ASP A 24 4.80 -16.52 -27.47
N LEU A 25 4.13 -15.38 -27.20
CA LEU A 25 2.85 -15.37 -26.48
C LEU A 25 1.73 -16.05 -27.29
N ALA A 26 1.71 -15.88 -28.61
CA ALA A 26 0.75 -16.52 -29.50
C ALA A 26 0.96 -18.04 -29.63
N ALA A 27 2.16 -18.54 -29.33
CA ALA A 27 2.47 -19.96 -29.32
C ALA A 27 2.07 -20.67 -28.00
N LEU A 28 1.67 -19.91 -26.96
CA LEU A 28 1.24 -20.49 -25.69
C LEU A 28 -0.08 -21.25 -25.86
N PRO A 29 -0.21 -22.45 -25.26
CA PRO A 29 -1.50 -23.10 -25.10
C PRO A 29 -2.46 -22.23 -24.27
N ASP A 30 -3.77 -22.33 -24.51
CA ASP A 30 -4.79 -21.52 -23.82
C ASP A 30 -4.64 -21.51 -22.28
N ALA A 31 -4.33 -22.67 -21.69
CA ALA A 31 -4.11 -22.79 -20.25
C ALA A 31 -2.92 -21.92 -19.77
N GLU A 32 -1.83 -21.91 -20.53
CA GLU A 32 -0.66 -21.08 -20.21
C GLU A 32 -0.87 -19.60 -20.53
N ALA A 33 -1.68 -19.27 -21.55
CA ALA A 33 -2.08 -17.89 -21.81
C ALA A 33 -2.90 -17.32 -20.63
N LEU A 34 -3.88 -18.08 -20.12
CA LEU A 34 -4.67 -17.71 -18.95
C LEU A 34 -3.81 -17.63 -17.67
N ALA A 35 -2.92 -18.59 -17.45
CA ALA A 35 -1.99 -18.56 -16.32
C ALA A 35 -1.00 -17.39 -16.42
N GLY A 36 -0.49 -17.10 -17.63
CA GLY A 36 0.36 -15.96 -17.95
C GLY A 36 -0.32 -14.63 -17.59
N GLN A 37 -1.59 -14.46 -17.96
CA GLN A 37 -2.34 -13.26 -17.59
C GLN A 37 -2.45 -13.08 -16.06
N LYS A 38 -2.64 -14.18 -15.31
CA LYS A 38 -2.64 -14.13 -13.83
C LYS A 38 -1.26 -13.77 -13.27
N ARG A 39 -0.17 -14.28 -13.84
CA ARG A 39 1.22 -13.94 -13.47
C ARG A 39 1.50 -12.44 -13.69
N ILE A 40 1.09 -11.90 -14.84
CA ILE A 40 1.20 -10.48 -15.17
C ILE A 40 0.39 -9.63 -14.19
N ALA A 41 -0.87 -10.02 -13.90
CA ALA A 41 -1.70 -9.31 -12.94
C ALA A 41 -1.09 -9.28 -11.54
N ARG A 42 -0.46 -10.38 -11.09
CA ARG A 42 0.27 -10.43 -9.81
C ARG A 42 1.47 -9.47 -9.82
N ALA A 43 2.30 -9.49 -10.87
CA ALA A 43 3.46 -8.61 -10.99
C ALA A 43 3.05 -7.12 -10.97
N ARG A 44 1.98 -6.76 -11.68
CA ARG A 44 1.42 -5.39 -11.66
C ARG A 44 0.99 -4.97 -10.26
N ARG A 45 0.23 -5.81 -9.55
CA ARG A 45 -0.20 -5.50 -8.17
C ARG A 45 0.98 -5.24 -7.23
N LEU A 46 2.04 -6.04 -7.32
CA LEU A 46 3.24 -5.86 -6.50
C LEU A 46 3.94 -4.53 -6.83
N LEU A 47 4.03 -4.18 -8.11
CA LEU A 47 4.55 -2.86 -8.54
C LEU A 47 3.65 -1.71 -8.08
N ASP A 48 2.33 -1.87 -8.14
CA ASP A 48 1.37 -0.86 -7.68
C ASP A 48 1.51 -0.63 -6.16
N THR A 49 1.73 -1.69 -5.37
CA THR A 49 2.03 -1.58 -3.93
C THR A 49 3.29 -0.76 -3.69
N TYR A 50 4.38 -1.02 -4.43
CA TYR A 50 5.60 -0.19 -4.34
C TYR A 50 5.35 1.26 -4.77
N ALA A 51 4.58 1.46 -5.84
CA ALA A 51 4.24 2.78 -6.33
C ALA A 51 3.45 3.58 -5.29
N ALA A 52 2.49 2.95 -4.59
CA ALA A 52 1.75 3.57 -3.50
C ALA A 52 2.66 3.92 -2.31
N LEU A 53 3.53 3.00 -1.87
CA LEU A 53 4.49 3.25 -0.79
C LEU A 53 5.46 4.40 -1.11
N MET A 54 5.94 4.47 -2.36
CA MET A 54 6.79 5.58 -2.82
C MET A 54 6.02 6.90 -2.89
N ALA A 55 4.78 6.87 -3.40
CA ALA A 55 3.90 8.03 -3.46
C ALA A 55 3.64 8.60 -2.05
N ALA A 56 3.38 7.75 -1.06
CA ALA A 56 3.24 8.14 0.35
C ALA A 56 4.50 8.82 0.88
N THR A 57 5.67 8.29 0.55
CA THR A 57 6.96 8.87 0.95
C THR A 57 7.17 10.24 0.32
N ILE A 58 6.83 10.40 -0.96
CA ILE A 58 6.88 11.69 -1.67
C ILE A 58 5.90 12.67 -1.04
N ALA A 59 4.67 12.24 -0.74
CA ALA A 59 3.64 13.08 -0.11
C ALA A 59 4.08 13.57 1.26
N ARG A 60 4.57 12.66 2.13
CA ARG A 60 5.12 13.01 3.44
C ARG A 60 6.29 14.00 3.36
N ARG A 61 7.15 13.86 2.35
CA ARG A 61 8.28 14.79 2.09
C ARG A 61 7.85 16.06 1.38
N SER A 62 6.61 16.17 0.92
CA SER A 62 6.05 17.34 0.24
C SER A 62 4.95 18.01 1.06
N ARG A 63 4.86 17.67 2.35
CA ARG A 63 3.82 18.18 3.24
C ARG A 63 3.87 19.71 3.36
N PRO A 64 2.72 20.40 3.50
CA PRO A 64 2.65 21.86 3.47
C PRO A 64 3.54 22.55 4.52
N GLU A 65 3.78 21.90 5.66
CA GLU A 65 4.61 22.41 6.77
C GLU A 65 6.08 22.62 6.37
N LEU A 66 6.53 22.00 5.27
CA LEU A 66 7.88 22.18 4.74
C LEU A 66 7.98 23.38 3.79
N GLY A 67 6.87 23.95 3.34
CA GLY A 67 6.82 25.04 2.37
C GLY A 67 7.72 24.77 1.14
N HIS A 68 8.60 25.73 0.81
CA HIS A 68 9.56 25.62 -0.30
C HIS A 68 10.64 24.54 -0.08
N SER A 69 10.79 24.02 1.13
CA SER A 69 11.69 22.89 1.42
C SER A 69 11.04 21.53 1.17
N GLY A 70 9.74 21.49 0.85
CA GLY A 70 9.04 20.27 0.48
C GLY A 70 9.54 19.72 -0.86
N LEU A 71 9.61 18.39 -0.97
CA LEU A 71 10.17 17.70 -2.14
C LEU A 71 9.49 18.12 -3.45
N ALA A 72 8.15 18.15 -3.51
CA ALA A 72 7.43 18.63 -4.70
C ALA A 72 7.77 20.10 -5.05
N ALA A 73 7.80 20.98 -4.05
CA ALA A 73 8.10 22.40 -4.25
C ALA A 73 9.54 22.61 -4.76
N GLN A 74 10.52 21.86 -4.23
CA GLN A 74 11.90 21.89 -4.72
C GLN A 74 12.04 21.42 -6.17
N GLN A 75 11.11 20.58 -6.63
CA GLN A 75 11.03 20.14 -8.03
C GLN A 75 10.14 21.06 -8.90
N GLY A 76 9.61 22.16 -8.36
CA GLY A 76 8.78 23.12 -9.10
C GLY A 76 7.30 22.72 -9.22
N PHE A 77 6.82 21.77 -8.43
CA PHE A 77 5.43 21.31 -8.46
C PHE A 77 4.63 21.83 -7.27
N LEU A 78 3.35 22.11 -7.50
CA LEU A 78 2.41 22.60 -6.48
C LEU A 78 1.94 21.51 -5.51
N SER A 79 2.08 20.23 -5.88
CA SER A 79 1.66 19.11 -5.04
C SER A 79 2.47 17.83 -5.36
N PRO A 80 2.54 16.87 -4.43
CA PRO A 80 3.16 15.56 -4.69
C PRO A 80 2.45 14.79 -5.81
N GLU A 81 1.12 14.90 -5.94
CA GLU A 81 0.36 14.28 -7.03
C GLU A 81 0.75 14.86 -8.39
N ALA A 82 0.93 16.18 -8.49
CA ALA A 82 1.36 16.83 -9.72
C ALA A 82 2.78 16.38 -10.12
N LEU A 83 3.69 16.25 -9.15
CA LEU A 83 5.02 15.70 -9.37
C LEU A 83 4.95 14.25 -9.88
N ILE A 84 4.19 13.38 -9.20
CA ILE A 84 4.05 11.96 -9.55
C ILE A 84 3.44 11.83 -10.95
N GLN A 85 2.34 12.53 -11.23
CA GLN A 85 1.68 12.54 -12.53
C GLN A 85 2.66 12.91 -13.66
N ASN A 86 3.49 13.92 -13.46
CA ASN A 86 4.47 14.36 -14.45
C ASN A 86 5.57 13.31 -14.69
N TRP A 87 6.07 12.65 -13.65
CA TRP A 87 7.16 11.66 -13.79
C TRP A 87 6.71 10.30 -14.29
N THR A 88 5.50 9.86 -13.94
CA THR A 88 4.97 8.56 -14.37
C THR A 88 4.23 8.63 -15.70
N GLY A 89 3.80 9.83 -16.12
CA GLY A 89 2.89 10.01 -17.25
C GLY A 89 1.49 9.46 -17.00
N SER A 90 1.13 9.16 -15.74
CA SER A 90 -0.17 8.60 -15.38
C SER A 90 -1.28 9.66 -15.43
N SER A 91 -2.53 9.22 -15.27
CA SER A 91 -3.63 10.17 -15.08
C SER A 91 -3.51 10.90 -13.73
N LYS A 92 -4.18 12.05 -13.61
CA LYS A 92 -4.32 12.75 -12.32
C LYS A 92 -5.00 11.85 -11.27
N GLY A 93 -6.01 11.07 -11.70
CA GLY A 93 -6.72 10.13 -10.83
C GLY A 93 -5.79 9.04 -10.29
N ASP A 94 -4.90 8.51 -11.13
CA ASP A 94 -3.92 7.50 -10.71
C ASP A 94 -2.90 8.07 -9.72
N ALA A 95 -2.38 9.28 -9.97
CA ALA A 95 -1.45 9.93 -9.06
C ALA A 95 -2.10 10.19 -7.68
N TYR A 96 -3.35 10.69 -7.67
CA TYR A 96 -4.12 10.88 -6.45
C TYR A 96 -4.34 9.56 -5.70
N LYS A 97 -4.78 8.52 -6.41
CA LYS A 97 -5.01 7.17 -5.87
C LYS A 97 -3.76 6.60 -5.20
N LEU A 98 -2.60 6.69 -5.87
CA LEU A 98 -1.33 6.21 -5.31
C LEU A 98 -0.96 6.94 -4.02
N VAL A 99 -1.12 8.27 -3.99
CA VAL A 99 -0.86 9.06 -2.79
C VAL A 99 -1.85 8.71 -1.67
N ALA A 100 -3.14 8.58 -1.98
CA ALA A 100 -4.18 8.33 -0.99
C ALA A 100 -4.07 6.94 -0.36
N VAL A 101 -3.96 5.89 -1.18
CA VAL A 101 -3.78 4.51 -0.70
C VAL A 101 -2.43 4.36 -0.01
N GLY A 102 -1.38 4.96 -0.55
CA GLY A 102 -0.05 4.94 0.06
C GLY A 102 -0.02 5.60 1.44
N THR A 103 -0.67 6.76 1.59
CA THR A 103 -0.78 7.47 2.88
C THR A 103 -1.55 6.62 3.89
N MET A 104 -2.69 6.05 3.48
CA MET A 104 -3.46 5.11 4.30
C MET A 104 -2.61 3.91 4.78
N MET A 105 -1.76 3.35 3.90
CA MET A 105 -0.83 2.28 4.26
C MET A 105 0.22 2.74 5.27
N ALA A 106 0.84 3.90 5.04
CA ALA A 106 1.86 4.45 5.93
C ALA A 106 1.31 4.81 7.32
N ASP A 107 0.10 5.37 7.38
CA ASP A 107 -0.58 5.73 8.62
C ASP A 107 -0.96 4.47 9.41
N THR A 108 -1.41 3.42 8.72
CA THR A 108 -1.68 2.11 9.34
C THR A 108 -0.42 1.49 9.92
N GLU A 109 0.69 1.49 9.18
CA GLU A 109 1.97 0.97 9.66
C GLU A 109 2.49 1.77 10.88
N ALA A 110 2.28 3.08 10.90
CA ALA A 110 2.62 3.92 12.04
C ALA A 110 1.76 3.59 13.27
N ALA A 111 0.45 3.41 13.08
CA ALA A 111 -0.45 3.02 14.16
C ALA A 111 -0.11 1.62 14.70
N ASP A 112 0.18 0.65 13.84
CA ASP A 112 0.56 -0.71 14.24
C ASP A 112 1.84 -0.71 15.11
N LYS A 113 2.81 0.16 14.81
CA LYS A 113 4.00 0.34 15.67
C LYS A 113 3.66 0.89 17.05
N LEU A 114 2.74 1.85 17.13
CA LEU A 114 2.27 2.39 18.41
C LEU A 114 1.51 1.36 19.23
N VAL A 115 0.73 0.49 18.57
CA VAL A 115 0.06 -0.65 19.24
C VAL A 115 1.09 -1.60 19.84
N GLU A 116 2.11 -1.98 19.06
CA GLU A 116 3.18 -2.87 19.52
C GLU A 116 3.95 -2.27 20.72
N GLU A 117 4.26 -0.98 20.65
CA GLU A 117 4.89 -0.25 21.76
C GLU A 117 4.00 -0.23 23.01
N ALA A 118 2.70 0.03 22.86
CA ALA A 118 1.75 0.02 23.97
C ALA A 118 1.62 -1.38 24.59
N LEU A 119 1.51 -2.43 23.78
CA LEU A 119 1.47 -3.83 24.24
C LEU A 119 2.76 -4.25 24.97
N SER A 120 3.92 -3.79 24.50
CA SER A 120 5.18 -4.01 25.20
C SER A 120 5.20 -3.36 26.59
N THR A 121 4.47 -2.26 26.81
CA THR A 121 4.37 -1.62 28.13
C THR A 121 3.33 -2.27 29.05
N LEU A 122 2.34 -2.95 28.47
CA LEU A 122 1.24 -3.61 29.18
C LEU A 122 1.54 -5.07 29.50
N SER A 123 2.51 -5.69 28.83
CA SER A 123 2.91 -7.08 29.03
C SER A 123 3.30 -7.38 30.48
N THR A 124 2.42 -8.07 31.21
CA THR A 124 2.72 -8.75 32.47
C THR A 124 2.87 -10.25 32.24
N PRO A 125 3.90 -10.92 32.80
CA PRO A 125 4.21 -12.32 32.50
C PRO A 125 3.14 -13.35 32.91
N ASP A 126 2.15 -12.97 33.73
CA ASP A 126 1.07 -13.83 34.23
C ASP A 126 -0.32 -13.48 33.66
N ALA A 127 -0.41 -12.71 32.57
CA ALA A 127 -1.69 -12.36 31.98
C ALA A 127 -2.35 -13.57 31.27
N ASP A 128 -3.62 -13.80 31.58
CA ASP A 128 -4.49 -14.77 30.96
C ASP A 128 -4.96 -14.31 29.56
N ALA A 129 -5.32 -15.27 28.68
CA ALA A 129 -5.58 -14.99 27.26
C ALA A 129 -6.72 -13.98 27.00
N ASP A 130 -7.69 -13.87 27.91
CA ASP A 130 -8.76 -12.88 27.83
C ASP A 130 -8.26 -11.46 28.16
N ALA A 131 -7.28 -11.33 29.07
CA ALA A 131 -6.63 -10.05 29.36
C ALA A 131 -5.74 -9.56 28.19
N ASP A 132 -5.21 -10.50 27.41
CA ASP A 132 -4.40 -10.21 26.22
C ASP A 132 -5.25 -9.62 25.08
N ALA A 133 -6.49 -10.10 24.90
CA ALA A 133 -7.44 -9.54 23.93
C ALA A 133 -7.89 -8.11 24.30
N ASP A 134 -8.24 -7.88 25.57
CA ASP A 134 -8.59 -6.53 26.06
C ASP A 134 -7.40 -5.55 25.93
N ALA A 135 -6.17 -6.02 26.17
CA ALA A 135 -4.97 -5.20 26.01
C ALA A 135 -4.74 -4.76 24.55
N VAL A 136 -5.02 -5.65 23.58
CA VAL A 136 -4.93 -5.33 22.14
C VAL A 136 -5.94 -4.25 21.74
N ASP A 137 -7.18 -4.34 22.21
CA ASP A 137 -8.21 -3.35 21.90
C ASP A 137 -7.91 -1.99 22.54
N VAL A 138 -7.43 -1.98 23.79
CA VAL A 138 -6.99 -0.75 24.48
C VAL A 138 -5.79 -0.12 23.77
N ALA A 139 -4.81 -0.92 23.37
CA ALA A 139 -3.64 -0.45 22.63
C ALA A 139 -4.02 0.12 21.25
N ALA A 140 -4.90 -0.57 20.51
CA ALA A 140 -5.42 -0.11 19.23
C ALA A 140 -6.18 1.22 19.35
N PHE A 141 -7.01 1.35 20.38
CA PHE A 141 -7.71 2.61 20.67
C PHE A 141 -6.74 3.74 21.01
N ALA A 142 -5.76 3.50 21.88
CA ALA A 142 -4.75 4.49 22.27
C ALA A 142 -3.88 4.93 21.08
N ALA A 143 -3.52 4.00 20.20
CA ALA A 143 -2.77 4.25 18.97
C ALA A 143 -3.61 4.94 17.88
N LYS A 144 -4.92 5.10 18.08
CA LYS A 144 -5.88 5.67 17.11
C LYS A 144 -5.76 4.99 15.75
N VAL A 145 -5.79 3.64 15.75
CA VAL A 145 -5.72 2.85 14.52
C VAL A 145 -6.83 3.30 13.56
N PRO A 146 -6.51 3.74 12.33
CA PRO A 146 -7.53 4.21 11.38
C PRO A 146 -8.49 3.08 11.00
N TRP A 147 -9.77 3.37 10.75
CA TRP A 147 -10.72 2.33 10.30
C TRP A 147 -10.28 1.65 8.99
N GLN A 148 -9.47 2.33 8.17
CA GLN A 148 -8.93 1.78 6.93
C GLN A 148 -7.80 0.75 7.13
N ALA A 149 -7.34 0.52 8.36
CA ALA A 149 -6.23 -0.39 8.63
C ALA A 149 -6.38 -1.80 8.01
N PRO A 150 -7.55 -2.45 8.03
CA PRO A 150 -7.75 -3.73 7.34
C PRO A 150 -7.53 -3.65 5.82
N ILE A 151 -7.89 -2.52 5.19
CA ILE A 151 -7.69 -2.29 3.75
C ILE A 151 -6.19 -2.18 3.46
N ALA A 152 -5.47 -1.36 4.25
CA ALA A 152 -4.03 -1.19 4.12
C ALA A 152 -3.25 -2.50 4.29
N ARG A 153 -3.62 -3.31 5.29
CA ARG A 153 -3.02 -4.62 5.54
C ARG A 153 -3.28 -5.57 4.37
N ALA A 154 -4.48 -5.57 3.79
CA ALA A 154 -4.80 -6.40 2.61
C ALA A 154 -4.01 -6.00 1.35
N VAL A 155 -3.76 -4.69 1.13
CA VAL A 155 -2.90 -4.22 0.03
C VAL A 155 -1.44 -4.64 0.27
N THR A 156 -0.97 -4.48 1.52
CA THR A 156 0.40 -4.87 1.90
C THR A 156 0.63 -6.37 1.76
N ALA A 157 -0.38 -7.19 2.09
CA ALA A 157 -0.36 -8.64 1.90
C ALA A 157 -0.56 -9.07 0.42
N GLY A 158 -0.83 -8.14 -0.50
CA GLY A 158 -1.08 -8.43 -1.91
C GLY A 158 -2.40 -9.15 -2.20
N THR A 159 -3.30 -9.27 -1.22
CA THR A 159 -4.61 -9.89 -1.38
C THR A 159 -5.65 -8.93 -1.97
N LEU A 160 -5.40 -7.62 -1.88
CA LEU A 160 -6.21 -6.55 -2.45
C LEU A 160 -5.37 -5.67 -3.40
N SER A 161 -5.93 -5.24 -4.52
CA SER A 161 -5.26 -4.28 -5.40
C SER A 161 -5.40 -2.85 -4.89
N VAL A 162 -4.48 -1.96 -5.29
CA VAL A 162 -4.56 -0.52 -5.00
C VAL A 162 -5.86 0.09 -5.53
N ASP A 163 -6.31 -0.31 -6.72
CA ASP A 163 -7.59 0.16 -7.29
C ASP A 163 -8.80 -0.23 -6.43
N ALA A 164 -8.85 -1.48 -5.98
CA ALA A 164 -9.94 -1.95 -5.15
C ALA A 164 -9.91 -1.29 -3.76
N ALA A 165 -8.71 -1.11 -3.19
CA ALA A 165 -8.53 -0.37 -1.95
C ALA A 165 -9.03 1.07 -2.06
N GLU A 166 -8.70 1.77 -3.14
CA GLU A 166 -9.17 3.14 -3.37
C GLU A 166 -10.69 3.19 -3.56
N ALA A 167 -11.28 2.24 -4.30
CA ALA A 167 -12.72 2.17 -4.48
C ALA A 167 -13.46 1.98 -3.14
N ILE A 168 -12.95 1.11 -2.26
CA ILE A 168 -13.51 0.88 -0.92
C ILE A 168 -13.33 2.13 -0.06
N ARG A 169 -12.12 2.68 0.00
CA ARG A 169 -11.77 3.87 0.80
C ARG A 169 -12.60 5.08 0.39
N ALA A 170 -12.72 5.35 -0.91
CA ALA A 170 -13.47 6.48 -1.44
C ALA A 170 -14.99 6.27 -1.30
N GLY A 171 -15.48 5.05 -1.50
CA GLY A 171 -16.91 4.73 -1.39
C GLY A 171 -17.45 4.80 0.04
N LEU A 172 -16.63 4.45 1.05
CA LEU A 172 -17.02 4.46 2.46
C LEU A 172 -16.73 5.80 3.18
N GLY A 173 -15.88 6.66 2.63
CA GLY A 173 -15.63 8.01 3.15
C GLY A 173 -14.86 8.05 4.47
N GLN A 174 -15.05 9.11 5.27
CA GLN A 174 -14.44 9.22 6.61
C GLN A 174 -15.44 8.79 7.68
N ILE A 175 -15.31 7.53 8.13
CA ILE A 175 -16.14 6.97 9.19
C ILE A 175 -15.69 7.47 10.57
N ASP A 176 -14.38 7.65 10.77
CA ASP A 176 -13.80 8.10 12.05
C ASP A 176 -14.13 9.54 12.42
N ALA A 177 -14.57 10.36 11.45
CA ALA A 177 -14.98 11.75 11.72
C ALA A 177 -16.40 11.86 12.31
N ALA A 178 -17.16 10.76 12.31
CA ALA A 178 -18.55 10.72 12.75
C ALA A 178 -18.73 10.25 14.20
N VAL A 179 -17.65 9.98 14.94
CA VAL A 179 -17.65 9.47 16.32
C VAL A 179 -16.96 10.44 17.26
#